data_AF-A0A820CHZ2-F1
#
_entry.id   AF-A0A820CHZ2-F1
#
_cell.length_a   1.000
_cell.length_b   1.000
_cell.length_c   1.000
_cell.angle_alpha   90.00
_cell.angle_beta   90.00
_cell.angle_gamma   90.00
#
_symmetry.space_group_name_H-M   'P 1'
#
loop_
_entity.id
_entity.type
_entity.pdbx_description
1 polymer ?
#
loop_
_entity_poly.entity_id
_entity_poly.type
_entity_poly.pdbx_seq_one_letter_code
_entity_poly.pdbx_strand_id
1 'polypeptide(L)'
;MVDYYRESYVKRTLGTSAGSLLHIAFMECVHHITGRLYYHIQLVVNNCLMLEGHSIGIADTIADQQAYDTIRSTIGKAKLEVNKVIERAHRDSLDPSSGNSLRQTFENMVIGLLNSARDNTGSSAQRSLSDFNQFKAMVVSGAKGLSINISQVIACVGQQNVEGKRIPFGFVENSYLQGLTTVEFYFHVMGGRESLIDTAVKTAETGYIQRRLIKAMKSVMVKYDGTARNQIEQLIQFTYGEDGLAGENVEFQSIISLKPSNHLF
;
A
#
# COMPACT_ATOMS: atom_id res chain seq x y z
N MET A 1 -21.18 22.42 22.28
CA MET A 1 -20.31 21.28 22.70
C MET A 1 -20.67 20.02 21.89
N VAL A 2 -20.90 20.16 20.56
CA VAL A 2 -21.44 19.09 19.69
C VAL A 2 -20.83 19.19 18.28
N ASP A 3 -19.52 19.42 18.18
CA ASP A 3 -18.81 19.43 16.88
C ASP A 3 -17.55 18.54 16.87
N TYR A 4 -17.36 17.69 17.90
CA TYR A 4 -16.14 16.87 18.05
C TYR A 4 -16.24 15.42 17.52
N TYR A 5 -17.39 14.95 17.03
CA TYR A 5 -17.59 13.51 16.74
C TYR A 5 -18.31 13.24 15.42
N ARG A 6 -17.75 13.71 14.30
CA ARG A 6 -18.21 13.34 12.95
C ARG A 6 -17.14 12.65 12.11
N GLU A 7 -16.18 12.00 12.75
CA GLU A 7 -15.20 11.17 12.06
C GLU A 7 -15.50 9.68 12.25
N SER A 8 -15.53 8.93 11.15
CA SER A 8 -15.64 7.48 11.17
C SER A 8 -14.33 6.86 11.70
N TYR A 9 -14.44 5.96 12.67
CA TYR A 9 -13.28 5.21 13.18
C TYR A 9 -12.84 4.17 12.16
N VAL A 10 -11.64 4.36 11.58
CA VAL A 10 -11.04 3.46 10.59
C VAL A 10 -9.66 2.99 11.05
N LYS A 11 -8.97 2.16 10.25
CA LYS A 11 -7.62 1.65 10.54
C LYS A 11 -6.61 2.72 10.97
N ARG A 12 -6.74 3.96 10.49
CA ARG A 12 -5.87 5.07 10.91
C ARG A 12 -6.02 5.38 12.40
N THR A 13 -7.24 5.36 12.93
CA THR A 13 -7.57 5.74 14.31
C THR A 13 -7.46 4.57 15.28
N LEU A 14 -7.88 3.37 14.88
CA LEU A 14 -7.91 2.18 15.75
C LEU A 14 -6.85 1.12 15.43
N GLY A 15 -6.07 1.30 14.36
CA GLY A 15 -5.03 0.36 13.95
C GLY A 15 -3.70 0.61 14.65
N THR A 16 -2.65 0.00 14.09
CA THR A 16 -1.29 0.00 14.63
C THR A 16 -0.47 1.24 14.25
N SER A 17 -1.13 2.32 13.84
CA SER A 17 -0.45 3.55 13.41
C SER A 17 0.09 4.30 14.64
N ALA A 18 1.22 4.99 14.50
CA ALA A 18 1.69 5.90 15.52
C ALA A 18 0.66 7.03 15.75
N GLY A 19 0.40 7.37 17.01
CA GLY A 19 -0.63 8.35 17.39
C GLY A 19 -2.08 7.86 17.23
N SER A 20 -2.30 6.55 17.04
CA SER A 20 -3.64 5.96 17.09
C SER A 20 -4.20 5.95 18.51
N LEU A 21 -5.51 5.71 18.66
CA LEU A 21 -6.16 5.64 19.97
C LEU A 21 -5.50 4.60 20.88
N LEU A 22 -5.14 3.44 20.34
CA LEU A 22 -4.48 2.38 21.11
C LEU A 22 -3.06 2.77 21.51
N HIS A 23 -2.35 3.50 20.66
CA HIS A 23 -1.03 4.04 20.98
C HIS A 23 -1.12 5.03 22.16
N ILE A 24 -2.00 6.02 22.05
CA ILE A 24 -2.22 7.03 23.10
C ILE A 24 -2.68 6.37 24.39
N ALA A 25 -3.64 5.44 24.33
CA ALA A 25 -4.11 4.71 25.51
C ALA A 25 -3.04 3.80 26.13
N PHE A 26 -2.01 3.39 25.39
CA PHE A 26 -0.89 2.65 25.96
C PHE A 26 0.15 3.56 26.62
N MET A 27 0.34 4.78 26.09
CA MET A 27 1.28 5.75 26.64
C MET A 27 0.72 6.49 27.85
N GLU A 28 -0.56 6.85 27.83
CA GLU A 28 -1.20 7.60 28.92
C GLU A 28 -1.70 6.69 30.05
N CYS A 29 -2.14 5.47 29.73
CA CYS A 29 -2.68 4.53 30.71
C CYS A 29 -1.78 3.31 30.89
N VAL A 30 -1.97 2.59 32.00
CA VAL A 30 -1.25 1.34 32.25
C VAL A 30 -1.73 0.25 31.28
N HIS A 31 -0.81 -0.59 30.79
CA HIS A 31 -1.05 -1.69 29.83
C HIS A 31 -2.32 -2.53 30.07
N HIS A 32 -2.69 -2.82 31.33
CA HIS A 32 -3.88 -3.61 31.65
C HIS A 32 -5.20 -2.87 31.30
N ILE A 33 -5.22 -1.54 31.41
CA ILE A 33 -6.36 -0.70 31.01
C ILE A 33 -6.51 -0.72 29.50
N THR A 34 -5.41 -0.57 28.76
CA THR A 34 -5.39 -0.67 27.30
C THR A 34 -5.87 -2.05 26.83
N GLY A 35 -5.46 -3.12 27.53
CA GLY A 35 -5.96 -4.48 27.27
C GLY A 35 -7.47 -4.62 27.49
N ARG A 36 -8.02 -4.02 28.55
CA ARG A 36 -9.48 -3.97 28.77
C ARG A 36 -10.20 -3.15 27.71
N LEU A 37 -9.65 -2.01 27.31
CA LEU A 37 -10.20 -1.19 26.22
C LEU A 37 -10.33 -2.02 24.93
N TYR A 38 -9.28 -2.75 24.57
CA TYR A 38 -9.29 -3.64 23.40
C TYR A 38 -10.39 -4.70 23.50
N TYR A 39 -10.51 -5.36 24.65
CA TYR A 39 -11.58 -6.33 24.91
C TYR A 39 -12.98 -5.73 24.79
N HIS A 40 -13.22 -4.56 25.38
CA HIS A 40 -14.53 -3.91 25.33
C HIS A 40 -14.92 -3.47 23.92
N ILE A 41 -13.98 -2.93 23.14
CA ILE A 41 -14.20 -2.59 21.73
C ILE A 41 -14.61 -3.85 20.96
N GLN A 42 -13.85 -4.94 21.09
CA GLN A 42 -14.16 -6.19 20.41
C GLN A 42 -15.51 -6.75 20.83
N LEU A 43 -15.83 -6.77 22.12
CA LEU A 43 -17.10 -7.30 22.62
C LEU A 43 -18.30 -6.53 22.02
N VAL A 44 -18.26 -5.20 22.07
CA VAL A 44 -19.37 -4.37 21.58
C VAL A 44 -19.49 -4.48 20.05
N VAL A 45 -18.38 -4.33 19.33
CA VAL A 45 -18.38 -4.36 17.86
C VAL A 45 -18.78 -5.73 17.33
N ASN A 46 -18.27 -6.82 17.91
CA ASN A 46 -18.62 -8.16 17.46
C ASN A 46 -20.11 -8.46 17.72
N ASN A 47 -20.66 -8.06 18.86
CA ASN A 47 -22.09 -8.23 19.14
C ASN A 47 -22.97 -7.38 18.20
N CYS A 48 -22.54 -6.16 17.87
CA CYS A 48 -23.21 -5.33 16.89
C CYS A 48 -23.15 -5.96 15.48
N LEU A 49 -21.98 -6.46 15.09
CA LEU A 49 -21.77 -7.13 13.80
C LEU A 49 -22.60 -8.42 13.67
N MET A 50 -22.85 -9.13 14.78
CA MET A 50 -23.74 -10.30 14.77
C MET A 50 -25.20 -9.93 14.47
N LEU A 51 -25.64 -8.71 14.82
CA LEU A 51 -26.99 -8.23 14.55
C LEU A 51 -27.10 -7.63 13.13
N GLU A 52 -26.12 -6.83 12.73
CA GLU A 52 -26.12 -6.18 11.40
C GLU A 52 -25.80 -7.17 10.28
N GLY A 53 -24.83 -8.06 10.52
CA GLY A 53 -24.26 -8.94 9.51
C GLY A 53 -23.38 -8.18 8.51
N HIS A 54 -22.36 -8.85 8.00
CA HIS A 54 -21.55 -8.32 6.89
C HIS A 54 -21.25 -9.48 5.93
N SER A 55 -21.53 -9.25 4.65
CA SER A 55 -21.33 -10.25 3.60
C SER A 55 -20.93 -9.55 2.31
N ILE A 56 -20.17 -10.24 1.47
CA ILE A 56 -19.80 -9.77 0.14
C ILE A 56 -20.32 -10.76 -0.90
N GLY A 57 -20.94 -10.24 -1.95
CA GLY A 57 -21.44 -11.03 -3.07
C GLY A 57 -20.84 -10.58 -4.40
N ILE A 58 -21.16 -11.33 -5.46
CA ILE A 58 -20.81 -10.93 -6.83
C ILE A 58 -21.44 -9.59 -7.21
N ALA A 59 -22.63 -9.27 -6.66
CA ALA A 59 -23.30 -8.00 -6.89
C ALA A 59 -22.47 -6.79 -6.44
N ASP A 60 -21.64 -6.95 -5.40
CA ASP A 60 -20.75 -5.87 -4.93
C ASP A 60 -19.60 -5.57 -5.91
N THR A 61 -19.41 -6.42 -6.92
CA THR A 61 -18.37 -6.27 -7.95
C THR A 61 -18.90 -5.69 -9.26
N ILE A 62 -20.21 -5.48 -9.37
CA ILE A 62 -20.84 -5.00 -10.60
C ILE A 62 -20.93 -3.48 -10.56
N ALA A 63 -20.28 -2.80 -11.51
CA ALA A 63 -20.43 -1.37 -11.72
C ALA A 63 -21.69 -1.02 -12.54
N ASP A 64 -22.08 0.25 -12.52
CA ASP A 64 -23.13 0.79 -13.39
C ASP A 64 -22.69 0.82 -14.87
N GLN A 65 -23.68 0.80 -15.77
CA GLN A 65 -23.43 0.78 -17.21
C GLN A 65 -22.63 2.01 -17.67
N GLN A 66 -22.88 3.18 -17.06
CA GLN A 66 -22.17 4.40 -17.40
C GLN A 66 -20.67 4.33 -17.04
N ALA A 67 -20.30 3.72 -15.91
CA ALA A 67 -18.89 3.48 -15.61
C ALA A 67 -18.28 2.47 -16.59
N TYR A 68 -18.99 1.40 -16.97
CA TYR A 68 -18.48 0.46 -17.97
C TYR A 68 -18.16 1.12 -19.31
N ASP A 69 -19.05 1.99 -19.80
CA ASP A 69 -18.81 2.74 -21.05
C ASP A 69 -17.62 3.70 -20.90
N THR A 70 -17.49 4.33 -19.73
CA THR A 70 -16.36 5.21 -19.39
C THR A 70 -15.04 4.43 -19.34
N ILE A 71 -15.03 3.25 -18.72
CA ILE A 71 -13.87 2.36 -18.62
C ILE A 71 -13.41 1.93 -20.02
N ARG A 72 -14.35 1.45 -20.85
CA ARG A 72 -14.07 1.04 -22.23
C ARG A 72 -13.53 2.19 -23.08
N SER A 73 -14.12 3.37 -22.97
CA SER A 73 -13.66 4.58 -23.65
C SER A 73 -12.24 4.97 -23.22
N THR A 74 -11.94 4.88 -21.92
CA THR A 74 -10.63 5.20 -21.36
C THR A 74 -9.54 4.23 -21.84
N ILE A 75 -9.83 2.92 -21.82
CA ILE A 75 -8.91 1.89 -22.34
C ILE A 75 -8.70 2.07 -23.85
N GLY A 76 -9.76 2.34 -24.61
CA GLY A 76 -9.69 2.61 -26.05
C GLY A 76 -8.81 3.82 -26.39
N LYS A 77 -8.98 4.92 -25.64
CA LYS A 77 -8.13 6.12 -25.76
C LYS A 77 -6.67 5.81 -25.45
N ALA A 78 -6.40 5.07 -24.37
CA ALA A 78 -5.03 4.69 -23.99
C ALA A 78 -4.34 3.84 -25.06
N LYS A 79 -5.04 2.85 -25.64
CA LYS A 79 -4.53 2.04 -26.76
C LYS A 79 -4.19 2.89 -27.97
N LEU A 80 -5.03 3.89 -28.29
CA LEU A 80 -4.80 4.81 -29.38
C LEU A 80 -3.57 5.72 -29.14
N GLU A 81 -3.39 6.21 -27.92
CA GLU A 81 -2.19 6.98 -27.56
C GLU A 81 -0.91 6.12 -27.61
N VAL A 82 -0.96 4.88 -27.15
CA VAL A 82 0.18 3.96 -27.27
C VAL A 82 0.54 3.72 -28.75
N ASN A 83 -0.45 3.53 -29.63
CA ASN A 83 -0.21 3.40 -31.06
C ASN A 83 0.44 4.66 -31.67
N LYS A 84 0.06 5.86 -31.23
CA LYS A 84 0.73 7.10 -31.65
C LYS A 84 2.19 7.13 -31.21
N VAL A 85 2.50 6.67 -29.99
CA VAL A 85 3.89 6.60 -29.51
C VAL A 85 4.69 5.57 -30.33
N ILE A 86 4.10 4.44 -30.69
CA ILE A 86 4.71 3.42 -31.56
C ILE A 86 5.00 4.00 -32.96
N GLU A 87 4.04 4.68 -33.58
CA GLU A 87 4.23 5.36 -34.86
C GLU A 87 5.32 6.43 -34.80
N ARG A 88 5.37 7.21 -33.73
CA ARG A 88 6.42 8.22 -33.52
C ARG A 88 7.80 7.59 -33.41
N ALA A 89 7.90 6.45 -32.74
CA ALA A 89 9.14 5.70 -32.62
C ALA A 89 9.59 5.10 -33.97
N HIS A 90 8.66 4.60 -34.80
CA HIS A 90 8.99 4.09 -36.14
C HIS A 90 9.43 5.17 -37.14
N ARG A 91 9.00 6.43 -36.92
CA ARG A 91 9.40 7.58 -37.75
C ARG A 91 10.62 8.33 -37.21
N ASP A 92 11.34 7.74 -36.25
CA ASP A 92 12.48 8.36 -35.56
C ASP A 92 12.20 9.79 -35.03
N SER A 93 10.93 10.05 -34.67
CA SER A 93 10.44 11.37 -34.20
C SER A 93 10.35 11.46 -32.67
N LEU A 94 11.08 10.59 -31.98
CA LEU A 94 11.08 10.44 -30.53
C LEU A 94 12.43 10.89 -29.99
N ASP A 95 12.42 11.89 -29.11
CA ASP A 95 13.65 12.37 -28.48
C ASP A 95 13.91 11.64 -27.15
N PRO A 96 15.17 11.22 -26.88
CA PRO A 96 15.51 10.60 -25.60
C PRO A 96 15.36 11.60 -24.46
N SER A 97 14.70 11.16 -23.38
CA SER A 97 14.64 11.94 -22.14
C SER A 97 16.01 11.96 -21.46
N SER A 98 16.29 13.02 -20.69
CA SER A 98 17.57 13.18 -20.01
C SER A 98 18.00 11.91 -19.25
N GLY A 99 19.21 11.43 -19.53
CA GLY A 99 19.79 10.24 -18.90
C GLY A 99 19.20 8.89 -19.34
N ASN A 100 18.27 8.86 -20.30
CA ASN A 100 17.65 7.62 -20.78
C ASN A 100 18.05 7.31 -22.23
N SER A 101 18.18 6.02 -22.53
CA SER A 101 18.24 5.58 -23.93
C SER A 101 16.88 5.77 -24.62
N LEU A 102 16.89 5.87 -25.95
CA LEU A 102 15.66 5.99 -26.75
C LEU A 102 14.64 4.90 -26.42
N ARG A 103 15.10 3.65 -26.28
CA ARG A 103 14.25 2.51 -25.91
C ARG A 103 13.68 2.63 -24.49
N GLN A 104 14.48 3.08 -23.53
CA GLN A 104 13.99 3.30 -22.17
C GLN A 104 12.97 4.44 -22.12
N THR A 105 13.21 5.52 -22.86
CA THR A 105 12.23 6.61 -22.99
C THR A 105 10.91 6.12 -23.57
N PHE A 106 10.96 5.32 -24.64
CA PHE A 106 9.78 4.68 -25.21
C PHE A 106 9.03 3.82 -24.17
N GLU A 107 9.72 2.91 -23.49
CA GLU A 107 9.08 2.03 -22.49
C GLU A 107 8.51 2.83 -21.31
N ASN A 108 9.22 3.83 -20.81
CA ASN A 108 8.76 4.69 -19.72
C ASN A 108 7.47 5.44 -20.10
N MET A 109 7.38 5.95 -21.34
CA MET A 109 6.16 6.59 -21.84
C MET A 109 5.00 5.61 -21.94
N VAL A 110 5.23 4.41 -22.50
CA VAL A 110 4.17 3.39 -22.62
C VAL A 110 3.69 2.93 -21.26
N ILE A 111 4.60 2.67 -20.31
CA ILE A 111 4.26 2.28 -18.94
C ILE A 111 3.47 3.39 -18.25
N GLY A 112 3.88 4.65 -18.40
CA GLY A 112 3.16 5.80 -17.84
C GLY A 112 1.73 5.91 -18.37
N LEU A 113 1.53 5.75 -19.68
CA LEU A 113 0.20 5.79 -20.30
C LEU A 113 -0.69 4.64 -19.82
N LEU A 114 -0.17 3.41 -19.79
CA LEU A 114 -0.93 2.22 -19.38
C LEU A 114 -1.28 2.25 -17.88
N ASN A 115 -0.37 2.72 -17.03
CA ASN A 115 -0.64 2.91 -15.60
C ASN A 115 -1.66 4.03 -15.37
N SER A 116 -1.55 5.14 -16.09
CA SER A 116 -2.56 6.21 -16.00
C SER A 116 -3.94 5.73 -16.43
N ALA A 117 -4.02 4.93 -17.49
CA ALA A 117 -5.27 4.31 -17.93
C ALA A 117 -5.89 3.43 -16.84
N ARG A 118 -5.08 2.56 -16.23
CA ARG A 118 -5.48 1.71 -15.10
C ARG A 118 -6.02 2.56 -13.95
N ASP A 119 -5.27 3.55 -13.47
CA ASP A 119 -5.65 4.35 -12.30
C ASP A 119 -6.94 5.16 -12.55
N ASN A 120 -7.12 5.68 -13.76
CA ASN A 120 -8.33 6.39 -14.17
C ASN A 120 -9.55 5.43 -14.19
N THR A 121 -9.41 4.26 -14.81
CA THR A 121 -10.50 3.26 -14.84
C THR A 121 -10.85 2.75 -13.43
N GLY A 122 -9.85 2.56 -12.57
CA GLY A 122 -10.05 2.17 -11.17
C GLY A 122 -10.76 3.24 -10.35
N SER A 123 -10.43 4.51 -10.57
CA SER A 123 -11.09 5.64 -9.91
C SER A 123 -12.55 5.78 -10.36
N SER A 124 -12.83 5.61 -11.66
CA SER A 124 -14.20 5.58 -12.19
C SER A 124 -15.01 4.44 -11.57
N ALA A 125 -14.44 3.23 -11.49
CA ALA A 125 -15.11 2.09 -10.87
C ALA A 125 -15.38 2.29 -9.37
N GLN A 126 -14.45 2.90 -8.61
CA GLN A 126 -14.69 3.16 -7.19
C GLN A 126 -15.76 4.22 -6.94
N ARG A 127 -15.84 5.23 -7.80
CA ARG A 127 -16.86 6.30 -7.69
C ARG A 127 -18.25 5.82 -8.06
N SER A 128 -18.37 4.81 -8.91
CA SER A 128 -19.68 4.25 -9.24
C SER A 128 -20.26 3.33 -8.17
N LEU A 129 -19.41 2.74 -7.31
CA LEU A 129 -19.90 1.93 -6.20
C LEU A 129 -20.60 2.79 -5.15
N SER A 130 -21.82 2.36 -4.78
CA SER A 130 -22.59 2.96 -3.70
C SER A 130 -21.83 2.91 -2.36
N ASP A 131 -22.16 3.79 -1.44
CA ASP A 131 -21.57 3.79 -0.10
C ASP A 131 -22.01 2.59 0.74
N PHE A 132 -23.10 1.93 0.35
CA PHE A 132 -23.59 0.68 0.95
C PHE A 132 -22.92 -0.58 0.40
N ASN A 133 -22.04 -0.44 -0.61
CA ASN A 133 -21.33 -1.57 -1.19
C ASN A 133 -20.35 -2.16 -0.17
N GLN A 134 -20.45 -3.47 0.05
CA GLN A 134 -19.71 -4.13 1.12
C GLN A 134 -18.23 -4.30 0.79
N PHE A 135 -17.89 -4.41 -0.51
CA PHE A 135 -16.50 -4.41 -0.94
C PHE A 135 -15.84 -3.05 -0.69
N LYS A 136 -16.53 -1.95 -1.01
CA LYS A 136 -16.08 -0.59 -0.71
C LYS A 136 -15.91 -0.36 0.79
N ALA A 137 -16.85 -0.83 1.62
CA ALA A 137 -16.79 -0.72 3.08
C ALA A 137 -15.53 -1.39 3.68
N MET A 138 -15.13 -2.58 3.20
CA MET A 138 -13.90 -3.25 3.65
C MET A 138 -12.62 -2.48 3.31
N VAL A 139 -12.58 -1.86 2.12
CA VAL A 139 -11.42 -1.07 1.67
C VAL A 139 -11.35 0.26 2.41
N VAL A 140 -12.48 0.96 2.59
CA VAL A 140 -12.54 2.25 3.30
C VAL A 140 -12.22 2.09 4.79
N SER A 141 -12.72 1.03 5.44
CA SER A 141 -12.36 0.72 6.83
C SER A 141 -10.89 0.33 6.99
N GLY A 142 -10.24 -0.11 5.91
CA GLY A 142 -8.87 -0.64 5.90
C GLY A 142 -8.76 -2.06 6.47
N ALA A 143 -9.89 -2.76 6.66
CA ALA A 143 -9.93 -4.11 7.21
C ALA A 143 -9.26 -5.11 6.26
N LYS A 144 -9.63 -5.11 4.98
CA LYS A 144 -9.03 -5.98 3.96
C LYS A 144 -9.22 -5.41 2.56
N GLY A 145 -8.17 -5.58 1.75
CA GLY A 145 -8.12 -5.07 0.39
C GLY A 145 -7.68 -3.62 0.32
N LEU A 146 -7.30 -3.23 -0.89
CA LEU A 146 -6.88 -1.88 -1.27
C LEU A 146 -7.72 -1.43 -2.47
N SER A 147 -7.74 -0.13 -2.74
CA SER A 147 -8.37 0.48 -3.92
C SER A 147 -8.02 -0.22 -5.24
N ILE A 148 -6.78 -0.73 -5.35
CA ILE A 148 -6.30 -1.52 -6.48
C ILE A 148 -7.07 -2.82 -6.70
N ASN A 149 -7.55 -3.48 -5.63
CA ASN A 149 -8.29 -4.74 -5.74
C ASN A 149 -9.67 -4.49 -6.36
N ILE A 150 -10.36 -3.41 -5.94
CA ILE A 150 -11.61 -2.97 -6.58
C ILE A 150 -11.37 -2.71 -8.07
N SER A 151 -10.31 -1.97 -8.40
CA SER A 151 -9.96 -1.68 -9.79
C SER A 151 -9.75 -2.93 -10.64
N GLN A 152 -9.07 -3.96 -10.11
CA GLN A 152 -8.75 -5.17 -10.88
C GLN A 152 -9.95 -6.12 -11.01
N VAL A 153 -10.80 -6.17 -9.99
CA VAL A 153 -12.01 -7.01 -10.02
C VAL A 153 -13.07 -6.43 -10.95
N ILE A 154 -13.23 -5.10 -10.96
CA ILE A 154 -14.33 -4.42 -11.65
C ILE A 154 -13.91 -3.84 -13.00
N ALA A 155 -12.77 -3.15 -13.07
CA ALA A 155 -12.38 -2.35 -14.24
C ALA A 155 -11.38 -3.05 -15.18
N CYS A 156 -10.12 -3.17 -14.79
CA CYS A 156 -9.09 -3.85 -15.57
C CYS A 156 -7.94 -4.32 -14.67
N VAL A 157 -7.31 -5.45 -15.01
CA VAL A 157 -6.17 -5.98 -14.25
C VAL A 157 -4.91 -5.13 -14.45
N GLY A 158 -4.68 -4.67 -15.69
CA GLY A 158 -3.57 -3.79 -16.07
C GLY A 158 -2.34 -4.51 -16.63
N GLN A 159 -1.25 -3.76 -16.79
CA GLN A 159 0.00 -4.24 -17.39
C GLN A 159 0.72 -5.28 -16.51
N GLN A 160 1.09 -6.41 -17.11
CA GLN A 160 1.92 -7.45 -16.49
C GLN A 160 3.41 -7.22 -16.80
N ASN A 161 4.25 -7.38 -15.79
CA ASN A 161 5.70 -7.20 -15.89
C ASN A 161 6.41 -8.49 -15.47
N VAL A 162 7.56 -8.76 -16.08
CA VAL A 162 8.50 -9.82 -15.69
C VAL A 162 9.91 -9.26 -15.64
N GLU A 163 10.66 -9.55 -14.57
CA GLU A 163 12.04 -9.06 -14.35
C GLU A 163 12.16 -7.54 -14.42
N GLY A 164 11.15 -6.83 -13.91
CA GLY A 164 11.10 -5.37 -13.93
C GLY A 164 10.87 -4.76 -15.33
N LYS A 165 10.59 -5.59 -16.34
CA LYS A 165 10.29 -5.15 -17.71
C LYS A 165 8.87 -5.51 -18.09
N ARG A 166 8.32 -4.71 -19.00
CA ARG A 166 7.00 -4.95 -19.57
C ARG A 166 7.03 -6.18 -20.47
N ILE A 167 6.06 -7.08 -20.32
CA ILE A 167 5.84 -8.11 -21.35
C ILE A 167 5.18 -7.43 -22.56
N PRO A 168 5.74 -7.54 -23.79
CA PRO A 168 5.08 -7.07 -25.00
C PRO A 168 3.69 -7.69 -25.11
N PHE A 169 2.67 -6.87 -25.39
CA PHE A 169 1.25 -7.28 -25.38
C PHE A 169 0.71 -7.82 -24.04
N GLY A 170 1.43 -7.66 -22.93
CA GLY A 170 1.02 -8.10 -21.59
C GLY A 170 0.03 -7.17 -20.87
N PHE A 171 -0.66 -6.29 -21.58
CA PHE A 171 -1.69 -5.44 -20.97
C PHE A 171 -3.01 -6.22 -20.91
N VAL A 172 -3.47 -6.51 -19.70
CA VAL A 172 -4.74 -7.19 -19.47
C VAL A 172 -5.83 -6.13 -19.35
N GLU A 173 -6.66 -6.02 -20.38
CA GLU A 173 -7.72 -5.02 -20.44
C GLU A 173 -8.98 -5.46 -19.70
N ASN A 174 -9.22 -6.77 -19.64
CA ASN A 174 -10.37 -7.32 -18.96
C ASN A 174 -10.20 -7.29 -17.43
N SER A 175 -11.33 -7.26 -16.73
CA SER A 175 -11.40 -7.42 -15.28
C SER A 175 -11.56 -8.88 -14.88
N TYR A 176 -11.36 -9.21 -13.60
CA TYR A 176 -11.62 -10.58 -13.12
C TYR A 176 -13.09 -10.97 -13.24
N LEU A 177 -14.01 -10.00 -13.13
CA LEU A 177 -15.45 -10.26 -13.30
C LEU A 177 -15.79 -10.65 -14.75
N GLN A 178 -15.20 -9.96 -15.73
CA GLN A 178 -15.43 -10.25 -17.15
C GLN A 178 -14.72 -11.53 -17.61
N GLY A 179 -13.62 -11.89 -16.96
CA GLY A 179 -12.78 -13.01 -17.31
C GLY A 179 -11.68 -12.63 -18.32
N LEU A 180 -10.57 -13.35 -18.25
CA LEU A 180 -9.39 -13.08 -19.08
C LEU A 180 -9.43 -13.93 -20.35
N THR A 181 -8.97 -13.36 -21.46
CA THR A 181 -8.68 -14.12 -22.67
C THR A 181 -7.51 -15.08 -22.44
N THR A 182 -7.35 -16.10 -23.29
CA THR A 182 -6.24 -17.08 -23.14
C THR A 182 -4.86 -16.42 -23.15
N VAL A 183 -4.67 -15.38 -23.96
CA VAL A 183 -3.40 -14.63 -24.06
C VAL A 183 -3.16 -13.82 -22.79
N GLU A 184 -4.17 -13.09 -22.31
CA GLU A 184 -4.09 -12.34 -21.06
C GLU A 184 -3.85 -13.26 -19.86
N PHE A 185 -4.53 -14.40 -19.81
CA PHE A 185 -4.36 -15.40 -18.75
C PHE A 185 -2.93 -15.91 -18.71
N TYR A 186 -2.35 -16.24 -19.88
CA TYR A 186 -0.96 -16.70 -19.97
C TYR A 186 0.02 -15.66 -19.44
N PHE A 187 -0.09 -14.40 -19.87
CA PHE A 187 0.78 -13.33 -19.40
C PHE A 187 0.56 -12.97 -17.93
N HIS A 188 -0.67 -13.08 -17.43
CA HIS A 188 -0.98 -12.89 -16.02
C HIS A 188 -0.34 -13.99 -15.16
N VAL A 189 -0.40 -15.25 -15.60
CA VAL A 189 0.27 -16.37 -14.93
C VAL A 189 1.80 -16.23 -14.95
N MET A 190 2.39 -15.68 -16.01
CA MET A 190 3.83 -15.40 -16.06
C MET A 190 4.26 -14.44 -14.95
N GLY A 191 3.58 -13.29 -14.81
CA GLY A 191 3.86 -12.33 -13.73
C GLY A 191 3.56 -12.92 -12.35
N GLY A 192 2.47 -13.67 -12.21
CA GLY A 192 2.12 -14.39 -10.99
C GLY A 192 3.20 -15.39 -10.55
N ARG A 193 3.75 -16.17 -11.48
CA ARG A 193 4.82 -17.13 -11.21
C ARG A 193 6.08 -16.46 -10.68
N GLU A 194 6.49 -15.33 -11.27
CA GLU A 194 7.63 -14.57 -10.77
C GLU A 194 7.42 -14.14 -9.32
N SER A 195 6.25 -13.59 -8.98
CA SER A 195 5.95 -13.17 -7.61
C SER A 195 6.01 -14.30 -6.58
N LEU A 196 5.60 -15.52 -6.97
CA LEU A 196 5.68 -16.70 -6.11
C LEU A 196 7.13 -17.14 -5.90
N ILE A 197 7.93 -17.12 -6.97
CA ILE A 197 9.36 -17.46 -6.90
C ILE A 197 10.10 -16.44 -6.03
N ASP A 198 9.87 -15.15 -6.25
CA ASP A 198 10.47 -14.06 -5.47
C ASP A 198 10.13 -14.17 -3.99
N THR A 199 8.88 -14.52 -3.65
CA THR A 199 8.46 -14.76 -2.27
C THR A 199 9.25 -15.92 -1.63
N ALA A 200 9.45 -17.01 -2.36
CA ALA A 200 10.21 -18.17 -1.87
C ALA A 200 11.69 -17.81 -1.64
N VAL A 201 12.31 -17.08 -2.56
CA VAL A 201 13.71 -16.64 -2.45
C VAL A 201 13.88 -15.65 -1.30
N LYS A 202 13.05 -14.60 -1.24
CA LYS A 202 13.10 -13.57 -0.19
C LYS A 202 12.91 -14.17 1.20
N THR A 203 12.07 -15.20 1.35
CA THR A 203 11.87 -15.85 2.65
C THR A 203 13.18 -16.48 3.17
N ALA A 204 13.92 -17.17 2.30
CA ALA A 204 15.20 -17.78 2.67
C ALA A 204 16.28 -16.72 2.97
N GLU A 205 16.38 -15.68 2.13
CA GLU A 205 17.38 -14.61 2.29
C GLU A 205 17.13 -13.77 3.54
N THR A 206 15.89 -13.30 3.74
CA THR A 206 15.54 -12.46 4.90
C THR A 206 15.76 -13.20 6.21
N GLY A 207 15.39 -14.49 6.29
CA GLY A 207 15.65 -15.32 7.47
C GLY A 207 17.15 -15.51 7.76
N TYR A 208 17.97 -15.71 6.71
CA TYR A 208 19.42 -15.81 6.86
C TYR A 208 20.05 -14.49 7.32
N ILE A 209 19.66 -13.37 6.72
CA ILE A 209 20.11 -12.02 7.10
C ILE A 209 19.74 -11.75 8.56
N GLN A 210 18.48 -12.01 8.95
CA GLN A 210 18.01 -11.86 10.32
C GLN A 210 18.87 -12.68 11.30
N ARG A 211 19.13 -13.96 10.98
CA ARG A 211 19.98 -14.82 11.83
C ARG A 211 21.41 -14.30 11.94
N ARG A 212 21.99 -13.78 10.86
CA ARG A 212 23.34 -13.19 10.88
C ARG A 212 23.40 -11.94 11.77
N LEU A 213 22.42 -11.06 11.64
CA LEU A 213 22.30 -9.85 12.46
C LEU A 213 22.16 -10.21 13.95
N ILE A 214 21.27 -11.14 14.29
CA ILE A 214 21.11 -11.63 15.66
C ILE A 214 22.43 -12.20 16.19
N LYS A 215 23.10 -13.08 15.43
CA LYS A 215 24.37 -13.68 15.88
C LYS A 215 25.48 -12.65 16.09
N ALA A 216 25.51 -11.59 15.28
CA ALA A 216 26.51 -10.52 15.41
C ALA A 216 26.23 -9.63 16.62
N MET A 217 24.96 -9.36 16.94
CA MET A 217 24.57 -8.37 17.96
C MET A 217 24.07 -8.96 19.28
N LYS A 218 23.86 -10.29 19.39
CA LYS A 218 23.28 -10.95 20.58
C LYS A 218 24.00 -10.68 21.91
N SER A 219 25.28 -10.31 21.87
CA SER A 219 26.08 -10.03 23.06
C SER A 219 26.02 -8.58 23.51
N VAL A 220 25.43 -7.69 22.72
CA VAL A 220 25.36 -6.27 23.01
C VAL A 220 24.24 -6.03 24.01
N MET A 221 24.57 -5.38 25.12
CA MET A 221 23.60 -5.03 26.17
C MET A 221 23.94 -3.67 26.79
N VAL A 222 22.91 -2.98 27.28
CA VAL A 222 23.07 -1.77 28.10
C VAL A 222 23.48 -2.18 29.51
N LYS A 223 24.55 -1.59 30.02
CA LYS A 223 25.06 -1.83 31.38
C LYS A 223 24.46 -0.80 32.35
N TYR A 224 24.61 -1.04 33.65
CA TYR A 224 24.08 -0.16 34.70
C TYR A 224 24.61 1.28 34.65
N ASP A 225 25.73 1.52 33.96
CA ASP A 225 26.32 2.85 33.75
C ASP A 225 25.72 3.59 32.52
N GLY A 226 24.70 3.01 31.86
CA GLY A 226 24.06 3.59 30.68
C GLY A 226 24.81 3.36 29.36
N THR A 227 26.00 2.75 29.41
CA THR A 227 26.80 2.44 28.22
C THR A 227 26.34 1.14 27.55
N ALA A 228 26.46 1.07 26.22
CA ALA A 228 26.19 -0.16 25.47
C ALA A 228 27.52 -0.90 25.21
N ARG A 229 27.62 -2.15 25.68
CA ARG A 229 28.86 -2.96 25.59
C ARG A 229 28.59 -4.36 25.08
N ASN A 230 29.61 -4.97 24.49
CA ASN A 230 29.58 -6.39 24.10
C ASN A 230 30.01 -7.33 25.24
N GLN A 231 30.10 -8.63 24.94
CA GLN A 231 30.52 -9.68 25.90
C GLN A 231 31.97 -9.55 26.41
N ILE A 232 32.84 -8.80 25.72
CA ILE A 232 34.25 -8.57 26.10
C ILE A 232 34.38 -7.20 26.78
N GLU A 233 33.25 -6.59 27.21
CA GLU A 233 33.20 -5.25 27.82
C GLU A 233 33.76 -4.13 26.93
N GLN A 234 33.85 -4.35 25.61
CA GLN A 234 34.21 -3.29 24.67
C GLN A 234 33.03 -2.33 24.51
N LEU A 235 33.32 -1.04 24.64
CA LEU A 235 32.35 0.05 24.48
C LEU A 235 31.92 0.18 23.02
N ILE A 236 30.61 0.12 22.76
CA ILE A 236 30.02 0.33 21.43
C ILE A 236 29.41 1.72 21.34
N GLN A 237 28.61 2.11 22.34
CA GLN A 237 28.05 3.46 22.47
C GLN A 237 28.22 3.96 23.91
N PHE A 238 28.53 5.25 24.06
CA PHE A 238 28.60 5.91 25.37
C PHE A 238 27.23 5.99 26.04
N THR A 239 26.18 6.22 25.26
CA THR A 239 24.79 6.25 25.71
C THR A 239 23.96 5.45 24.72
N TYR A 240 23.08 4.58 25.20
CA TYR A 240 22.17 3.82 24.34
C TYR A 240 21.37 4.76 23.43
N GLY A 241 21.39 4.54 22.11
CA GLY A 241 20.61 5.35 21.17
C GLY A 241 21.04 6.82 21.05
N GLU A 242 22.21 7.19 21.58
CA GLU A 242 22.72 8.57 21.67
C GLU A 242 21.87 9.53 22.53
N ASP A 243 20.72 9.09 23.05
CA ASP A 243 19.80 9.86 23.90
C ASP A 243 19.50 9.18 25.25
N GLY A 244 19.81 7.89 25.40
CA GLY A 244 19.56 7.10 26.60
C GLY A 244 18.11 6.65 26.77
N LEU A 245 17.28 6.81 25.73
CA LEU A 245 15.85 6.53 25.79
C LEU A 245 15.52 5.15 25.22
N ALA A 246 14.53 4.50 25.81
CA ALA A 246 13.99 3.24 25.29
C ALA A 246 13.05 3.54 24.11
N GLY A 247 13.24 2.86 22.97
CA GLY A 247 12.56 3.17 21.72
C GLY A 247 11.04 2.96 21.77
N GLU A 248 10.55 2.15 22.70
CA GLU A 248 9.12 1.93 22.95
C GLU A 248 8.40 3.14 23.57
N ASN A 249 9.13 4.10 24.14
CA ASN A 249 8.55 5.27 24.84
C ASN A 249 8.73 6.58 24.05
N VAL A 250 9.09 6.50 22.75
CA VAL A 250 9.37 7.66 21.90
C VAL A 250 8.20 7.91 20.94
N GLU A 251 7.80 9.18 20.79
CA GLU A 251 6.75 9.61 19.86
C GLU A 251 7.24 10.65 18.87
N PHE A 252 6.64 10.67 17.67
CA PHE A 252 6.91 11.72 16.69
C PHE A 252 6.28 13.03 17.12
N GLN A 253 7.10 14.06 17.33
CA GLN A 253 6.66 15.41 17.67
C GLN A 253 7.19 16.43 16.66
N SER A 254 6.39 17.46 16.39
CA SER A 254 6.79 18.60 15.56
C SER A 254 7.27 19.76 16.44
N ILE A 255 8.51 20.20 16.23
CA ILE A 255 9.06 21.38 16.91
C ILE A 255 8.48 22.64 16.26
N ILE A 256 7.52 23.28 16.93
CA ILE A 256 6.80 24.46 16.43
C ILE A 256 7.76 25.63 16.15
N SER A 257 8.82 25.77 16.95
CA SER A 257 9.80 26.85 16.84
C SER A 257 10.73 26.76 15.63
N LEU A 258 10.74 25.65 14.88
CA LEU A 258 11.61 25.47 13.69
C LEU A 258 10.99 26.09 12.42
N LYS A 259 9.70 26.44 12.43
CA LYS A 259 9.02 27.14 11.33
C LYS A 259 8.48 28.52 11.76
N PRO A 260 9.30 29.42 12.32
CA PRO A 260 8.84 30.76 12.62
C PRO A 260 8.64 31.54 11.31
N SER A 261 7.57 32.33 11.23
CA SER A 261 7.53 33.46 10.30
C SER A 261 8.21 34.64 11.00
N ASN A 262 9.16 35.31 10.33
CA ASN A 262 9.95 36.42 10.86
C ASN A 262 9.13 37.70 11.15
N HIS A 263 7.80 37.63 11.24
CA HIS A 263 6.94 38.81 11.40
C HIS A 263 6.94 39.42 12.82
N LEU A 264 7.63 38.79 13.77
CA LEU A 264 7.70 39.21 15.19
C LEU A 264 9.14 39.29 15.72
N PHE A 265 10.15 39.29 14.83
CA PHE A 265 11.55 39.60 15.15
C PHE A 265 12.02 40.84 14.38
#